data_AF-A0A0S2TD71-F1
#
_entry.id   AF-A0A0S2TD71-F1
#
_cell.length_a   1.000
_cell.length_b   1.000
_cell.length_c   1.000
_cell.angle_alpha   90.00
_cell.angle_beta   90.00
_cell.angle_gamma   90.00
#
_symmetry.space_group_name_H-M   'P 1'
#
loop_
_entity.id
_entity.type
_entity.pdbx_description
1 polymer ?
#
loop_
_entity_poly.entity_id
_entity_poly.type
_entity_poly.pdbx_seq_one_letter_code
_entity_poly.pdbx_strand_id
1 'polypeptide(L)'
;MLYLTPASAGALSLGELEVQSRLNAPLQAIIPLSANAAELADLEVGLGTEAAFQRAGIEHDELLYSLRFAVVKHGDVAHILLTSTNVIREPLLEFVISLRWANGGMLREVAVFLSP
;
A
#
# COMPACT_ATOMS: atom_id res chain seq x y z
N MET A 1 22.02 -28.64 23.38
CA MET A 1 21.89 -27.84 22.15
C MET A 1 20.46 -27.30 22.14
N LEU A 2 20.26 -26.03 22.48
CA LEU A 2 18.92 -25.42 22.54
C LEU A 2 18.55 -25.01 21.11
N TYR A 3 17.61 -25.70 20.49
CA TYR A 3 17.05 -25.29 19.20
C TYR A 3 16.22 -24.03 19.43
N LEU A 4 16.80 -22.87 19.14
CA LEU A 4 16.05 -21.64 18.99
C LEU A 4 15.32 -21.75 17.64
N THR A 5 14.09 -22.27 17.63
CA THR A 5 13.21 -22.07 16.48
C THR A 5 12.97 -20.57 16.41
N PRO A 6 13.43 -19.84 15.37
CA PRO A 6 13.00 -18.48 15.20
C PRO A 6 11.48 -18.55 15.04
N ALA A 7 10.74 -18.05 16.03
CA ALA A 7 9.40 -17.59 15.76
C ALA A 7 9.62 -16.50 14.71
N SER A 8 9.36 -16.82 13.44
CA SER A 8 9.19 -15.81 12.42
C SER A 8 8.05 -14.96 12.93
N ALA A 9 8.39 -13.89 13.65
CA ALA A 9 7.48 -12.80 13.90
C ALA A 9 7.16 -12.29 12.51
N GLY A 10 6.08 -12.82 11.93
CA GLY A 10 5.57 -12.42 10.64
C GLY A 10 5.19 -10.96 10.80
N ALA A 11 6.12 -10.08 10.46
CA ALA A 11 5.83 -8.68 10.31
C ALA A 11 4.91 -8.55 9.10
N LEU A 12 3.98 -7.60 9.18
CA LEU A 12 3.16 -7.21 8.04
C LEU A 12 4.04 -7.06 6.79
N SER A 13 3.67 -7.81 5.76
CA SER A 13 4.33 -7.81 4.46
C SER A 13 3.32 -7.50 3.37
N LEU A 14 3.81 -6.91 2.29
CA LEU A 14 3.00 -6.52 1.16
C LEU A 14 3.47 -7.29 -0.08
N GLY A 15 2.51 -7.84 -0.81
CA GLY A 15 2.72 -8.55 -2.07
C GLY A 15 3.01 -7.62 -3.25
N GLU A 16 2.81 -8.16 -4.44
CA GLU A 16 2.93 -7.42 -5.70
C GLU A 16 1.68 -6.58 -5.96
N LEU A 17 1.86 -5.37 -6.48
CA LEU A 17 0.76 -4.49 -6.87
C LEU A 17 0.12 -5.02 -8.15
N GLU A 18 -1.19 -5.24 -8.11
CA GLU A 18 -1.99 -5.65 -9.26
C GLU A 18 -2.86 -4.49 -9.74
N VAL A 19 -2.55 -3.96 -10.93
CA VAL A 19 -3.30 -2.85 -11.53
C VAL A 19 -4.46 -3.38 -12.36
N GLN A 20 -5.67 -2.90 -12.07
CA GLN A 20 -6.92 -3.33 -12.71
C GLN A 20 -7.49 -2.27 -13.66
N SER A 21 -6.94 -1.05 -13.66
CA SER A 21 -7.36 0.07 -14.50
C SER A 21 -6.37 0.38 -15.63
N ARG A 22 -6.82 1.14 -16.63
CA ARG A 22 -6.00 1.70 -17.71
C ARG A 22 -5.80 3.19 -17.54
N LEU A 23 -4.94 3.76 -18.37
CA LEU A 23 -4.79 5.21 -18.50
C LEU A 23 -6.12 5.88 -18.86
N ASN A 24 -6.33 7.13 -18.43
CA ASN A 24 -7.56 7.91 -18.64
C ASN A 24 -8.82 7.31 -17.98
N ALA A 25 -8.64 6.46 -16.96
CA ALA A 25 -9.70 5.99 -16.08
C ALA A 25 -9.35 6.30 -14.60
N PRO A 26 -10.34 6.26 -13.69
CA PRO A 26 -10.03 6.20 -12.26
C PRO A 26 -9.15 4.97 -11.97
N LEU A 27 -8.12 5.16 -11.15
CA LEU A 27 -7.23 4.10 -10.71
C LEU A 27 -8.02 3.06 -9.94
N GLN A 28 -7.74 1.80 -10.26
CA GLN A 28 -8.14 0.65 -9.46
C GLN A 28 -6.96 -0.30 -9.41
N ALA A 29 -6.47 -0.58 -8.21
CA ALA A 29 -5.38 -1.51 -7.99
C ALA A 29 -5.55 -2.23 -6.66
N ILE A 30 -4.89 -3.36 -6.53
CA ILE A 30 -4.94 -4.24 -5.36
C ILE A 30 -3.52 -4.53 -4.93
N ILE A 31 -3.25 -4.45 -3.62
CA ILE A 31 -1.98 -4.87 -3.05
C ILE A 31 -2.30 -5.97 -2.02
N PRO A 32 -2.02 -7.25 -2.30
CA PRO A 32 -2.12 -8.32 -1.32
C PRO A 32 -1.25 -8.01 -0.11
N LEU A 33 -1.67 -8.41 1.07
CA LEU A 33 -0.86 -8.27 2.27
C LEU A 33 -0.96 -9.50 3.16
N SER A 34 0.12 -9.77 3.88
CA SER A 34 0.23 -10.88 4.83
C SER A 34 0.59 -10.31 6.19
N ALA A 35 -0.30 -10.49 7.16
CA ALA A 35 -0.15 -9.99 8.51
C ALA A 35 -0.93 -10.87 9.48
N ASN A 36 -0.58 -10.85 10.76
CA ASN A 36 -1.34 -11.58 11.76
C ASN A 36 -2.64 -10.84 12.12
N ALA A 37 -3.55 -11.53 12.83
CA ALA A 37 -4.86 -10.98 13.15
C ALA A 37 -4.83 -9.69 13.99
N ALA A 38 -3.83 -9.53 14.86
CA ALA A 38 -3.68 -8.33 15.69
C ALA A 38 -3.17 -7.14 14.87
N GLU A 39 -2.22 -7.36 13.96
CA GLU A 39 -1.75 -6.32 13.03
C GLU A 39 -2.88 -5.82 12.14
N LEU A 40 -3.71 -6.72 11.59
CA LEU A 40 -4.85 -6.38 10.75
C LEU A 40 -5.95 -5.62 11.49
N ALA A 41 -6.13 -5.86 12.79
CA ALA A 41 -7.19 -5.24 13.57
C ALA A 41 -6.98 -3.73 13.75
N ASP A 42 -5.71 -3.32 13.88
CA ASP A 42 -5.30 -1.93 14.07
C ASP A 42 -4.62 -1.34 12.82
N LEU A 43 -4.76 -1.98 11.65
CA LEU A 43 -4.09 -1.56 10.42
C LEU A 43 -4.72 -0.31 9.83
N GLU A 44 -3.98 0.80 9.87
CA GLU A 44 -4.28 2.01 9.14
C GLU A 44 -3.38 2.11 7.90
N VAL A 45 -4.00 2.38 6.74
CA VAL A 45 -3.30 2.57 5.47
C VAL A 45 -3.64 3.94 4.91
N GLY A 46 -2.63 4.66 4.44
CA GLY A 46 -2.81 5.95 3.79
C GLY A 46 -1.59 6.38 3.00
N LEU A 47 -1.58 7.65 2.60
CA LEU A 47 -0.40 8.27 1.98
C LEU A 47 0.70 8.51 3.00
N GLY A 48 1.94 8.41 2.53
CA GLY A 48 3.11 8.90 3.25
C GLY A 48 2.99 10.38 3.57
N THR A 49 3.73 10.82 4.58
CA THR A 49 3.87 12.24 4.89
C THR A 49 4.76 12.92 3.86
N GLU A 50 4.69 14.24 3.76
CA GLU A 50 5.58 15.01 2.87
C GLU A 50 7.07 14.68 3.08
N ALA A 51 7.48 14.49 4.35
CA ALA A 51 8.84 14.06 4.67
C ALA A 51 9.18 12.66 4.12
N ALA A 52 8.21 11.75 4.02
CA ALA A 52 8.42 10.45 3.40
C ALA A 52 8.61 10.57 1.88
N PHE A 53 7.80 11.41 1.22
CA PHE A 53 7.95 11.72 -0.21
C PHE A 53 9.32 12.34 -0.51
N GLN A 54 9.73 13.35 0.27
CA GLN A 54 11.05 13.98 0.11
C GLN A 54 12.21 12.98 0.29
N ARG A 55 12.08 12.03 1.23
CA ARG A 55 13.10 10.99 1.46
C ARG A 55 13.18 9.96 0.34
N ALA A 56 12.03 9.64 -0.26
CA ALA A 56 11.96 8.76 -1.42
C ALA A 56 12.36 9.47 -2.73
N GLY A 57 12.47 10.81 -2.72
CA GLY A 57 12.71 11.60 -3.93
C GLY A 57 11.53 11.60 -4.90
N ILE A 58 10.32 11.31 -4.39
CA ILE A 58 9.09 11.27 -5.17
C ILE A 58 8.40 12.64 -5.07
N GLU A 59 7.95 13.16 -6.21
CA GLU A 59 7.22 14.43 -6.26
C GLU A 59 5.84 14.31 -5.58
N HIS A 60 5.52 15.30 -4.75
CA HIS A 60 4.26 15.33 -4.03
C HIS A 60 3.19 16.03 -4.88
N ASP A 61 2.54 15.28 -5.77
CA ASP A 61 1.53 15.82 -6.68
C ASP A 61 0.12 15.81 -6.03
N GLU A 62 -0.67 16.84 -6.32
CA GLU A 62 -2.02 17.02 -5.79
C GLU A 62 -2.97 15.88 -6.20
N LEU A 63 -2.71 15.21 -7.33
CA LEU A 63 -3.54 14.07 -7.73
C LEU A 63 -3.51 12.95 -6.69
N LEU A 64 -2.41 12.83 -5.92
CA LEU A 64 -2.24 11.78 -4.94
C LEU A 64 -3.29 11.91 -3.83
N TYR A 65 -3.74 13.12 -3.52
CA TYR A 65 -4.83 13.35 -2.55
C TYR A 65 -6.19 12.81 -3.02
N SER A 66 -6.34 12.47 -4.31
CA SER A 66 -7.52 11.78 -4.82
C SER A 66 -7.51 10.27 -4.55
N LEU A 67 -6.36 9.72 -4.11
CA LEU A 67 -6.23 8.31 -3.79
C LEU A 67 -7.00 7.96 -2.51
N ARG A 68 -7.57 6.77 -2.51
CA ARG A 68 -8.33 6.18 -1.41
C ARG A 68 -7.82 4.77 -1.19
N PHE A 69 -7.63 4.44 0.07
CA PHE A 69 -7.11 3.17 0.52
C PHE A 69 -8.18 2.51 1.38
N ALA A 70 -8.48 1.25 1.10
CA ALA A 70 -9.37 0.44 1.92
C ALA A 70 -8.72 -0.92 2.16
N VAL A 71 -8.69 -1.35 3.42
CA VAL A 71 -8.23 -2.70 3.77
C VAL A 71 -9.43 -3.62 3.70
N VAL A 72 -9.34 -4.65 2.87
CA VAL A 72 -10.37 -5.67 2.74
C VAL A 72 -9.79 -7.01 3.17
N LYS A 73 -10.54 -7.70 4.04
CA LYS A 73 -10.16 -9.00 4.58
C LYS A 73 -11.16 -10.04 4.10
N HIS A 74 -10.65 -11.14 3.56
CA HIS A 74 -11.44 -12.30 3.17
C HIS A 74 -10.80 -13.58 3.73
N GLY A 75 -11.31 -14.05 4.87
CA GLY A 75 -10.74 -15.18 5.59
C GLY A 75 -9.34 -14.85 6.12
N ASP A 76 -8.36 -15.66 5.70
CA ASP A 76 -6.94 -15.49 6.05
C ASP A 76 -6.20 -14.52 5.11
N VAL A 77 -6.84 -14.14 3.99
CA VAL A 77 -6.25 -13.24 2.99
C VAL A 77 -6.69 -11.81 3.25
N ALA A 78 -5.75 -10.88 3.22
CA ALA A 78 -6.04 -9.45 3.26
C ALA A 78 -5.41 -8.74 2.05
N HIS A 79 -6.03 -7.66 1.61
CA HIS A 79 -5.50 -6.82 0.56
C HIS A 79 -5.89 -5.35 0.78
N ILE A 80 -5.06 -4.45 0.25
CA ILE A 80 -5.33 -3.03 0.17
C ILE A 80 -5.96 -2.78 -1.20
N LEU A 81 -7.20 -2.30 -1.21
CA LEU A 81 -7.80 -1.70 -2.38
C LEU A 81 -7.32 -0.26 -2.49
N LEU A 82 -6.70 0.04 -3.62
CA LEU A 82 -6.29 1.38 -4.02
C LEU A 82 -7.22 1.87 -5.12
N THR A 83 -7.88 2.99 -4.88
CA THR A 83 -8.76 3.63 -5.85
C THR A 83 -8.48 5.12 -5.95
N SER A 84 -8.81 5.76 -7.07
CA SER A 84 -8.81 7.22 -7.18
C SER A 84 -10.22 7.76 -7.44
N THR A 85 -10.52 8.94 -6.91
CA THR A 85 -11.77 9.65 -7.26
C THR A 85 -11.64 10.42 -8.57
N ASN A 86 -10.43 10.81 -8.95
CA ASN A 86 -10.13 11.50 -10.20
C ASN A 86 -9.64 10.53 -11.27
N VAL A 87 -9.80 10.91 -12.54
CA VAL A 87 -9.21 10.19 -13.67
C VAL A 87 -7.69 10.37 -13.67
N ILE A 88 -6.94 9.27 -13.76
CA ILE A 88 -5.48 9.30 -13.83
C ILE A 88 -5.04 9.35 -15.29
N ARG A 89 -4.20 10.35 -15.62
CA ARG A 89 -3.68 10.54 -16.98
C ARG A 89 -2.17 10.33 -17.05
N GLU A 90 -1.50 10.26 -15.92
CA GLU A 90 -0.09 9.93 -15.88
C GLU A 90 0.13 8.43 -16.12
N PRO A 91 1.04 8.05 -17.03
CA PRO A 91 1.35 6.65 -17.34
C PRO A 91 2.15 5.95 -16.24
N LEU A 92 2.87 6.74 -15.43
CA LEU A 92 3.59 6.28 -14.26
C LEU A 92 3.16 7.16 -13.10
N LEU A 93 2.61 6.53 -12.06
CA LEU A 93 2.24 7.19 -10.83
C LEU A 93 3.07 6.60 -9.68
N GLU A 94 3.90 7.44 -9.07
CA GLU A 94 4.77 7.06 -7.95
C GLU A 94 4.29 7.73 -6.66
N PHE A 95 4.25 6.98 -5.58
CA PHE A 95 3.88 7.51 -4.26
C PHE A 95 4.41 6.63 -3.14
N VAL A 96 4.43 7.20 -1.93
CA VAL A 96 4.73 6.44 -0.72
C VAL A 96 3.41 6.10 -0.02
N ILE A 97 3.22 4.82 0.30
CA ILE A 97 2.15 4.38 1.21
C ILE A 97 2.68 4.25 2.62
N SER A 98 1.85 4.65 3.59
CA SER A 98 2.10 4.43 5.01
C SER A 98 1.13 3.39 5.55
N LEU A 99 1.69 2.42 6.26
CA LEU A 99 0.98 1.40 6.98
C LEU A 99 1.35 1.53 8.45
N ARG A 100 0.36 1.61 9.33
CA ARG A 100 0.56 1.76 10.77
C ARG A 100 -0.33 0.76 11.49
N TRP A 101 0.20 0.12 12.52
CA TRP A 101 -0.54 -0.82 13.36
C TRP A 101 -0.04 -0.75 14.80
N ALA A 102 -0.72 -1.42 15.73
CA ALA A 102 -0.47 -1.29 17.16
C ALA A 102 1.01 -1.45 17.58
N ASN A 103 1.76 -2.33 16.90
CA ASN A 103 3.13 -2.69 17.27
C ASN A 103 4.18 -2.22 16.24
N GLY A 104 3.82 -1.36 15.29
CA GLY A 104 4.76 -0.95 14.25
C GLY A 104 4.18 -0.08 13.14
N GLY A 105 5.00 0.10 12.12
CA GLY A 105 4.62 0.81 10.92
C GLY A 105 5.63 0.56 9.80
N MET A 106 5.19 0.79 8.58
CA MET A 106 5.98 0.64 7.37
C MET A 106 5.68 1.78 6.41
N LEU A 107 6.72 2.27 5.76
CA LEU A 107 6.60 3.09 4.57
C LEU A 107 7.05 2.25 3.38
N ARG A 108 6.29 2.28 2.28
CA ARG A 108 6.64 1.59 1.05
C ARG A 108 6.44 2.50 -0.14
N GLU A 109 7.44 2.55 -1.00
CA GLU A 109 7.34 3.18 -2.31
C GLU A 109 6.52 2.28 -3.25
N VAL A 110 5.61 2.90 -3.98
CA VAL A 110 4.70 2.24 -4.92
C VAL A 110 4.82 2.96 -6.26
N ALA A 111 5.05 2.19 -7.31
CA ALA A 111 5.04 2.66 -8.68
C ALA A 111 3.93 1.92 -9.45
N VAL A 112 2.96 2.67 -9.94
CA VAL A 112 1.84 2.16 -10.74
C VAL A 112 2.10 2.50 -12.20
N PHE A 113 2.19 1.48 -13.05
CA PHE A 113 2.27 1.66 -14.49
C PHE A 113 0.90 1.46 -15.11
N LEU A 114 0.37 2.51 -15.75
CA LEU A 114 -0.89 2.49 -16.47
C LEU A 114 -0.63 2.40 -17.97
N SER A 115 -1.21 1.40 -18.61
CA SER A 115 -1.15 1.21 -20.06
C SER A 115 -2.31 1.96 -20.77
N PRO A 116 -2.08 2.47 -22.00
CA PRO A 116 -3.11 3.11 -22.82
C PRO A 116 -4.23 2.16 -23.27
#